data_AF-A0A532ENF3-F1
#
_entry.id   AF-A0A532ENF3-F1
#
_cell.length_a   1.000
_cell.length_b   1.000
_cell.length_c   1.000
_cell.angle_alpha   90.00
_cell.angle_beta   90.00
_cell.angle_gamma   90.00
#
_symmetry.space_group_name_H-M   'P 1'
#
loop_
_entity.id
_entity.type
_entity.pdbx_description
1 polymer ?
#
loop_
_entity_poly.entity_id
_entity_poly.type
_entity_poly.pdbx_seq_one_letter_code
_entity_poly.pdbx_strand_id
1 'polypeptide(L)'
;MTKSADTSDVETDGQNKVAIPGIPESIAKDLDSPDVHVRLRALDRWAKQGITALPDSVIAALEDENEDVRTKATEIIERYWKVEQAQGRD
;
A
#
# COMPACT_ATOMS: atom_id res chain seq x y z
N MET A 1 29.75 19.21 36.88
CA MET A 1 29.76 17.78 36.53
C MET A 1 28.33 17.29 36.55
N THR A 2 27.92 16.71 35.44
CA THR A 2 26.57 16.28 35.03
C THR A 2 26.00 15.16 35.90
N LYS A 3 24.68 15.15 36.12
CA LYS A 3 23.75 14.09 35.66
C LYS A 3 22.32 14.41 36.14
N SER A 4 21.53 15.05 35.27
CA SER A 4 20.07 15.07 35.41
C SER A 4 19.50 13.91 34.61
N ALA A 5 18.43 13.35 35.15
CA ALA A 5 17.78 12.11 34.73
C ALA A 5 17.42 12.10 33.24
N ASP A 6 17.73 10.98 32.61
CA ASP A 6 17.21 10.56 31.32
C ASP A 6 15.79 10.05 31.59
N THR A 7 14.80 10.86 31.23
CA THR A 7 13.39 10.47 31.26
C THR A 7 12.83 10.55 29.86
N SER A 8 12.00 9.56 29.58
CA SER A 8 10.95 9.55 28.57
C SER A 8 11.37 8.94 27.24
N ASP A 9 11.31 7.60 27.20
CA ASP A 9 10.32 6.87 26.40
C ASP A 9 9.63 7.77 25.36
N VAL A 10 10.16 7.76 24.13
CA VAL A 10 9.45 8.30 22.97
C VAL A 10 8.72 7.12 22.36
N GLU A 11 7.60 6.81 23.01
CA GLU A 11 6.50 6.04 22.46
C GLU A 11 6.12 6.71 21.14
N THR A 12 6.42 6.04 20.01
CA THR A 12 6.07 6.49 18.66
C THR A 12 4.56 6.34 18.47
N ASP A 13 3.80 7.24 19.08
CA ASP A 13 2.43 7.50 18.68
C ASP A 13 2.43 8.38 17.42
N GLY A 14 1.57 8.02 16.47
CA GLY A 14 1.56 8.64 15.16
C GLY A 14 1.20 7.70 14.02
N GLN A 15 0.43 6.63 14.30
CA GLN A 15 -0.42 6.03 13.27
C GLN A 15 -1.53 7.03 12.91
N ASN A 16 -1.17 8.14 12.24
CA ASN A 16 -2.11 8.93 11.47
C ASN A 16 -2.39 8.15 10.17
N LYS A 17 -2.96 6.94 10.34
CA LYS A 17 -3.31 6.04 9.26
C LYS A 17 -4.61 6.56 8.69
N VAL A 18 -4.46 7.50 7.75
CA VAL A 18 -5.58 7.98 6.93
C VAL A 18 -6.27 6.73 6.41
N ALA A 19 -7.53 6.54 6.78
CA ALA A 19 -8.31 5.43 6.27
C ALA A 19 -8.39 5.64 4.75
N ILE A 20 -7.57 4.92 3.98
CA ILE A 20 -7.51 5.03 2.52
C ILE A 20 -8.87 4.56 2.00
N PRO A 21 -9.74 5.47 1.51
CA PRO A 21 -11.04 5.06 1.01
C PRO A 21 -10.80 4.23 -0.26
N GLY A 22 -11.18 2.95 -0.23
CA GLY A 22 -11.13 2.07 -1.41
C GLY A 22 -10.49 0.72 -1.15
N ILE A 23 -9.55 0.60 -0.21
CA ILE A 23 -8.85 -0.67 0.08
C ILE A 23 -9.18 -1.17 1.50
N PRO A 24 -9.48 -2.47 1.70
CA PRO A 24 -9.64 -3.03 3.03
C PRO A 24 -8.39 -2.78 3.90
N GLU A 25 -8.60 -2.40 5.15
CA GLU A 25 -7.51 -2.02 6.06
C GLU A 25 -6.44 -3.11 6.20
N SER A 26 -6.85 -4.37 6.17
CA SER A 26 -5.96 -5.53 6.22
C SER A 26 -5.01 -5.60 5.02
N ILE A 27 -5.49 -5.25 3.81
CA ILE A 27 -4.65 -5.25 2.60
C ILE A 27 -3.69 -4.06 2.64
N ALA A 28 -4.15 -2.88 3.08
CA ALA A 28 -3.27 -1.73 3.27
C ALA A 28 -2.12 -2.05 4.24
N LYS A 29 -2.43 -2.67 5.38
CA LYS A 29 -1.40 -3.08 6.35
C LYS A 29 -0.42 -4.11 5.77
N ASP A 30 -0.90 -5.06 4.96
CA ASP A 30 -0.03 -6.05 4.33
C ASP A 30 0.89 -5.41 3.26
N LEU A 31 0.47 -4.30 2.62
CA LEU A 31 1.32 -3.53 1.69
C LEU A 31 2.47 -2.80 2.40
N ASP A 32 2.31 -2.42 3.66
CA ASP A 32 3.36 -1.80 4.48
C ASP A 32 4.32 -2.83 5.13
N SER A 33 4.13 -4.12 4.84
CA SER A 33 4.95 -5.18 5.45
C SER A 33 6.41 -5.11 5.01
N PRO A 34 7.39 -5.32 5.90
CA PRO A 34 8.79 -5.46 5.51
C PRO A 34 9.06 -6.72 4.66
N ASP A 35 8.16 -7.71 4.70
CA ASP A 35 8.26 -8.93 3.90
C ASP A 35 7.64 -8.73 2.50
N VAL A 36 8.50 -8.81 1.49
CA VAL A 36 8.14 -8.74 0.05
C VAL A 36 7.02 -9.72 -0.31
N HIS A 37 7.02 -10.94 0.23
CA HIS A 37 5.99 -11.93 -0.09
C HIS A 37 4.62 -11.54 0.47
N VAL A 38 4.58 -10.84 1.60
CA VAL A 38 3.33 -10.31 2.17
C VAL A 38 2.79 -9.19 1.29
N ARG A 39 3.65 -8.26 0.84
CA ARG A 39 3.27 -7.16 -0.06
C ARG A 39 2.72 -7.69 -1.39
N LEU A 40 3.40 -8.66 -2.01
CA LEU A 40 2.95 -9.31 -3.25
C LEU A 40 1.59 -10.00 -3.08
N ARG A 41 1.38 -10.71 -1.96
CA ARG A 41 0.09 -11.35 -1.65
C ARG A 41 -1.03 -10.32 -1.45
N ALA A 42 -0.72 -9.16 -0.89
CA ALA A 42 -1.68 -8.07 -0.73
C ALA A 42 -2.15 -7.54 -2.10
N LEU A 43 -1.22 -7.28 -3.01
CA LEU A 43 -1.50 -6.89 -4.39
C LEU A 43 -2.34 -7.96 -5.12
N ASP A 44 -2.02 -9.24 -4.96
CA ASP A 44 -2.80 -10.34 -5.53
C ASP A 44 -4.24 -10.40 -4.99
N ARG A 45 -4.42 -10.20 -3.69
CA ARG A 45 -5.75 -10.16 -3.07
C ARG A 45 -6.56 -8.98 -3.60
N TRP A 46 -5.93 -7.82 -3.72
CA TRP A 46 -6.58 -6.63 -4.27
C TRP A 46 -7.03 -6.85 -5.71
N ALA A 47 -6.14 -7.32 -6.58
CA ALA A 47 -6.45 -7.56 -7.99
C ALA A 47 -7.63 -8.54 -8.20
N LYS A 48 -7.87 -9.45 -7.26
CA LYS A 48 -8.98 -10.42 -7.30
C LYS A 48 -10.32 -9.84 -6.87
N GLN A 49 -10.37 -8.74 -6.11
CA GLN A 49 -11.62 -8.14 -5.65
C GLN A 49 -12.38 -7.38 -6.76
N GLY A 50 -11.78 -7.23 -7.94
CA GLY A 50 -12.31 -6.40 -9.02
C GLY A 50 -11.91 -4.95 -8.75
N ILE A 51 -10.95 -4.46 -9.52
CA ILE A 51 -10.38 -3.12 -9.31
C ILE A 51 -11.39 -2.09 -9.83
N THR A 52 -12.12 -1.44 -8.94
CA THR A 52 -13.07 -0.36 -9.27
C THR A 52 -12.47 1.03 -9.08
N ALA A 53 -11.30 1.11 -8.45
CA ALA A 53 -10.50 2.31 -8.26
C ALA A 53 -9.04 1.91 -8.01
N LEU A 54 -8.09 2.82 -8.23
CA LEU A 54 -6.70 2.65 -7.83
C LEU A 54 -6.46 3.36 -6.49
N PRO A 55 -6.31 2.62 -5.38
CA PRO A 55 -6.01 3.23 -4.09
C PRO A 55 -4.56 3.74 -4.06
N ASP A 56 -4.31 4.80 -3.30
CA ASP A 56 -2.98 5.41 -3.15
C ASP A 56 -1.90 4.40 -2.73
N SER A 57 -2.25 3.39 -1.95
CA SER A 57 -1.31 2.33 -1.54
C SER A 57 -0.85 1.43 -2.69
N VAL A 58 -1.68 1.24 -3.72
CA VAL A 58 -1.28 0.53 -4.94
C VAL A 58 -0.42 1.43 -5.83
N ILE A 59 -0.71 2.74 -5.85
CA ILE A 59 0.12 3.73 -6.56
C ILE A 59 1.51 3.81 -5.92
N ALA A 60 1.59 3.88 -4.58
CA ALA A 60 2.84 3.90 -3.83
C ALA A 60 3.70 2.66 -4.07
N ALA A 61 3.08 1.49 -4.31
CA ALA A 61 3.80 0.26 -4.64
C ALA A 61 4.61 0.33 -5.97
N LEU A 62 4.37 1.34 -6.82
CA LEU A 62 5.22 1.62 -7.97
C LEU A 62 6.63 2.11 -7.58
N GLU A 63 6.79 2.62 -6.37
CA GLU A 63 8.06 3.12 -5.83
C GLU A 63 8.69 2.13 -4.83
N ASP A 64 8.14 0.92 -4.70
CA ASP A 64 8.64 -0.10 -3.79
C ASP A 64 10.12 -0.45 -4.08
N GLU A 65 10.89 -0.72 -3.03
CA GLU A 65 12.30 -1.12 -3.13
C GLU A 65 12.48 -2.40 -3.96
N ASN A 66 11.50 -3.30 -3.92
CA ASN A 66 11.53 -4.60 -4.58
C ASN A 66 10.91 -4.53 -5.99
N GLU A 67 11.66 -5.03 -6.98
CA GLU A 67 11.25 -4.99 -8.39
C GLU A 67 10.00 -5.82 -8.70
N ASP A 68 9.82 -6.95 -8.04
CA ASP A 68 8.63 -7.79 -8.26
C ASP A 68 7.37 -7.06 -7.78
N VAL A 69 7.47 -6.32 -6.66
CA VAL A 69 6.36 -5.51 -6.13
C VAL A 69 6.01 -4.39 -7.10
N ARG A 70 7.01 -3.65 -7.60
CA ARG A 70 6.80 -2.60 -8.62
C ARG A 70 6.14 -3.16 -9.88
N THR A 71 6.68 -4.27 -10.40
CA THR A 71 6.17 -4.93 -11.61
C THR A 71 4.71 -5.34 -11.42
N LYS A 72 4.38 -5.92 -10.27
CA LYS A 72 3.01 -6.31 -9.94
C LYS A 72 2.05 -5.11 -9.85
N ALA A 73 2.49 -4.01 -9.25
CA ALA A 73 1.70 -2.78 -9.18
C ALA A 73 1.43 -2.22 -10.58
N THR A 74 2.43 -2.20 -11.47
CA THR A 74 2.26 -1.81 -12.88
C THR A 74 1.22 -2.68 -13.59
N GLU A 75 1.29 -4.01 -13.45
CA GLU A 75 0.30 -4.92 -14.06
C GLU A 75 -1.13 -4.64 -13.60
N ILE A 76 -1.32 -4.32 -12.31
CA ILE A 76 -2.62 -4.00 -11.72
C ILE A 76 -3.18 -2.70 -12.33
N ILE A 77 -2.35 -1.67 -12.44
CA ILE A 77 -2.73 -0.36 -13.00
C ILE A 77 -3.05 -0.49 -14.49
N GLU A 78 -2.25 -1.22 -15.26
CA GLU A 78 -2.55 -1.49 -16.67
C GLU A 78 -3.89 -2.20 -16.84
N ARG A 79 -4.19 -3.19 -15.99
CA ARG A 79 -5.49 -3.90 -16.03
C ARG A 79 -6.63 -2.96 -15.69
N TYR A 80 -6.47 -2.11 -14.67
CA TYR A 80 -7.47 -1.11 -14.32
C TYR A 80 -7.77 -0.19 -15.52
N TRP A 81 -6.73 0.36 -16.16
CA TRP A 81 -6.92 1.24 -17.31
C TRP A 81 -7.57 0.53 -18.50
N LYS A 82 -7.21 -0.74 -18.77
CA LYS A 82 -7.87 -1.55 -19.80
C LYS A 82 -9.36 -1.75 -19.49
N VAL A 83 -9.73 -1.92 -18.22
CA VAL A 83 -11.14 -2.01 -17.80
C VAL A 83 -11.86 -0.68 -17.94
N GLU A 84 -11.26 0.44 -17.50
CA GLU A 84 -11.87 1.78 -17.62
C GLU A 84 -12.08 2.18 -19.09
N GLN A 85 -11.09 1.97 -19.96
CA GLN A 85 -11.22 2.27 -21.39
C GLN A 85 -12.24 1.37 -22.09
N ALA A 86 -12.39 0.11 -21.66
CA ALA A 86 -13.44 -0.76 -22.17
C ALA A 86 -14.84 -0.33 -21.69
N GLN A 87 -14.93 0.38 -20.56
CA GLN A 87 -16.19 0.88 -19.98
C GLN A 87 -16.52 2.32 -20.40
N GLY A 88 -15.63 3.03 -21.10
CA GLY A 88 -15.88 4.37 -21.63
C GLY A 88 -16.14 5.43 -20.56
N ARG A 89 -15.56 5.26 -19.36
CA ARG A 89 -15.59 6.27 -18.29
C ARG A 89 -14.36 7.17 -18.45
N ASP A 90 -14.61 8.42 -18.80
CA ASP A 90 -13.67 9.55 -18.83
C ASP A 90 -14.00 10.47 -17.65
#